data_AF-A0A2A2L169-F1
#
_entry.id   AF-A0A2A2L169-F1
#
_cell.length_a   1.000
_cell.length_b   1.000
_cell.length_c   1.000
_cell.angle_alpha   90.00
_cell.angle_beta   90.00
_cell.angle_gamma   90.00
#
_symmetry.space_group_name_H-M   'P 1'
#
loop_
_entity.id
_entity.type
_entity.pdbx_description
1 polymer ?
#
loop_
_entity_poly.entity_id
_entity_poly.type
_entity_poly.pdbx_seq_one_letter_code
_entity_poly.pdbx_strand_id
1 'polypeptide(L)'
;MGDISLNTRYLTSNRGIIKIIQIICGFVICSVLCGNWYGGEQCFTSGRTGFVSGLNFVCVIINIVLLILNFLNINCWGLEKIYSIVATVLFLIASGIMVWYVIDTRSRGWPITTTVLVIVEFLLYLWDVKILQGEASN
;
A
#
# COMPACT_ATOMS: atom_id res chain seq x y z
N MET A 1 6.55 32.56 7.66
CA MET A 1 5.94 31.24 7.93
C MET A 1 4.69 31.20 7.09
N GLY A 2 4.74 30.47 5.96
CA GLY A 2 3.63 30.46 5.01
C GLY A 2 2.39 29.83 5.63
N ASP A 3 1.23 30.44 5.42
CA ASP A 3 -0.05 30.01 5.97
C ASP A 3 -0.34 28.55 5.58
N ILE A 4 -0.15 27.66 6.55
CA ILE A 4 -0.52 26.25 6.41
C ILE A 4 -2.04 26.20 6.47
N SER A 5 -2.68 26.23 5.30
CA SER A 5 -4.13 26.14 5.16
C SER A 5 -4.55 24.67 5.12
N LEU A 6 -5.49 24.29 5.99
CA LEU A 6 -6.05 22.95 6.04
C LEU A 6 -6.92 22.71 4.81
N ASN A 7 -6.56 21.74 3.98
CA ASN A 7 -7.36 21.36 2.80
C ASN A 7 -8.33 20.22 3.14
N THR A 8 -9.42 20.53 3.84
CA THR A 8 -10.47 19.55 4.21
C THR A 8 -11.16 18.92 3.00
N ARG A 9 -11.08 19.55 1.82
CA ARG A 9 -11.61 19.01 0.57
C ARG A 9 -10.80 17.84 0.01
N TYR A 10 -9.54 17.70 0.44
CA TYR A 10 -8.69 16.59 0.04
C TYR A 10 -9.21 15.25 0.59
N LEU A 11 -9.70 15.22 1.83
CA LEU A 11 -10.26 14.01 2.45
C LEU A 11 -11.54 13.50 1.77
N THR A 12 -12.23 14.36 1.03
CA THR A 12 -13.45 14.03 0.27
C THR A 12 -13.18 13.81 -1.22
N SER A 13 -11.94 13.99 -1.68
CA SER A 13 -11.54 13.71 -3.07
C SER A 13 -11.24 12.22 -3.25
N ASN A 14 -11.44 11.68 -4.47
CA ASN A 14 -11.14 10.27 -4.74
C ASN A 14 -9.69 9.92 -4.41
N ARG A 15 -8.74 10.85 -4.58
CA ARG A 15 -7.32 10.67 -4.19
C ARG A 15 -7.14 10.50 -2.69
N GLY A 16 -7.75 11.36 -1.88
CA GLY A 16 -7.67 11.25 -0.42
C GLY A 16 -8.24 9.92 0.07
N ILE A 17 -9.39 9.51 -0.49
CA ILE A 17 -10.06 8.26 -0.16
C ILE A 17 -9.18 7.05 -0.54
N ILE A 18 -8.60 7.03 -1.74
CA ILE A 18 -7.73 5.93 -2.19
C ILE A 18 -6.53 5.77 -1.25
N LYS A 19 -5.88 6.87 -0.85
CA LYS A 19 -4.76 6.79 0.11
C LYS A 19 -5.20 6.26 1.48
N ILE A 20 -6.37 6.64 1.95
CA ILE A 20 -6.93 6.10 3.21
C ILE A 20 -7.17 4.59 3.08
N ILE A 21 -7.73 4.14 1.96
CA ILE A 21 -7.96 2.71 1.71
C ILE A 21 -6.63 1.95 1.67
N GLN A 22 -5.60 2.46 0.96
CA GLN A 22 -4.25 1.86 0.95
C GLN A 22 -3.64 1.77 2.36
N ILE A 23 -3.85 2.78 3.20
CA ILE A 23 -3.35 2.74 4.59
C ILE A 23 -4.08 1.63 5.38
N ILE A 24 -5.41 1.55 5.28
CA ILE A 24 -6.20 0.54 5.99
C ILE A 24 -5.84 -0.87 5.52
N CYS A 25 -5.81 -1.10 4.20
CA CYS A 25 -5.43 -2.38 3.61
C CYS A 25 -4.00 -2.76 4.01
N GLY A 26 -3.05 -1.82 3.96
CA GLY A 26 -1.69 -2.02 4.44
C GLY A 26 -1.61 -2.42 5.92
N PHE A 27 -2.39 -1.79 6.81
CA PHE A 27 -2.45 -2.22 8.22
C PHE A 27 -2.99 -3.64 8.38
N VAL A 28 -4.06 -4.00 7.65
CA VAL A 28 -4.63 -5.36 7.67
C VAL A 28 -3.59 -6.39 7.20
N ILE A 29 -2.85 -6.10 6.13
CA ILE A 29 -1.80 -6.99 5.61
C ILE A 29 -0.71 -7.19 6.67
N CYS A 30 -0.25 -6.12 7.33
CA CYS A 30 0.71 -6.22 8.42
C CYS A 30 0.18 -7.05 9.59
N SER A 31 -1.08 -6.86 10.01
CA SER A 31 -1.67 -7.63 11.09
C SER A 31 -1.78 -9.12 10.76
N VAL A 32 -2.12 -9.48 9.52
CA VAL A 32 -2.23 -10.88 9.09
C VAL A 32 -0.84 -11.52 8.92
N LEU A 33 0.13 -10.79 8.34
CA LEU A 33 1.50 -11.30 8.17
C LEU A 33 2.25 -11.42 9.50
N CYS A 34 1.99 -10.56 10.49
CA CYS A 34 2.72 -10.55 11.76
C CYS A 34 1.98 -11.32 12.88
N GLY A 35 0.73 -11.71 12.64
CA GLY A 35 -0.07 -12.48 13.58
C GLY A 35 0.32 -13.95 13.60
N ASN A 36 1.07 -14.37 14.61
CA ASN A 36 1.43 -15.78 14.85
C ASN A 36 0.19 -16.66 15.21
N TRP A 37 -0.96 -16.04 15.48
CA TRP A 37 -2.20 -16.72 15.89
C TRP A 37 -2.82 -17.57 14.76
N TYR A 38 -2.58 -17.22 13.50
CA TYR A 38 -3.32 -17.77 12.35
C TYR A 38 -2.48 -18.64 11.41
N GLY A 39 -1.34 -19.16 11.90
CA GLY A 39 -0.41 -19.95 11.08
C GLY A 39 0.43 -19.11 10.11
N GLY A 40 0.51 -17.80 10.32
CA GLY A 40 1.48 -16.94 9.65
C GLY A 40 2.88 -17.16 10.22
N GLU A 41 3.90 -17.21 9.36
CA GLU A 41 5.29 -17.12 9.81
C GLU A 41 5.51 -15.76 10.49
N GLN A 42 6.45 -15.71 11.45
CA GLN A 42 6.86 -14.44 12.04
C GLN A 42 7.25 -13.46 10.92
N CYS A 43 6.56 -12.31 10.89
CA CYS A 43 6.92 -11.18 10.02
C CYS A 43 8.45 -10.98 10.03
N PHE A 44 9.04 -10.75 8.86
CA PHE A 44 10.48 -10.55 8.68
C PHE A 44 11.38 -11.77 8.85
N THR A 45 10.86 -12.96 9.17
CA THR A 45 11.70 -14.15 9.44
C THR A 45 12.06 -14.95 8.18
N SER A 46 11.14 -15.07 7.22
CA SER A 46 11.41 -15.75 5.95
C SER A 46 11.70 -14.72 4.86
N GLY A 47 12.76 -14.93 4.06
CA GLY A 47 13.21 -13.94 3.07
C GLY A 47 12.14 -13.50 2.06
N ARG A 48 11.15 -14.37 1.79
CA ARG A 48 10.01 -14.08 0.88
C ARG A 48 8.93 -13.22 1.54
N THR A 49 8.40 -13.67 2.68
CA THR A 49 7.35 -12.94 3.42
C THR A 49 7.90 -11.66 4.05
N GLY A 50 9.19 -11.64 4.38
CA GLY A 50 9.91 -10.47 4.91
C GLY A 50 10.06 -9.33 3.90
N PHE A 51 10.27 -9.63 2.61
CA PHE A 51 10.26 -8.59 1.57
C PHE A 51 8.87 -7.95 1.45
N VAL A 52 7.81 -8.76 1.42
CA VAL A 52 6.43 -8.29 1.28
C VAL A 52 5.99 -7.50 2.52
N SER A 53 6.28 -7.99 3.73
CA SER A 53 5.95 -7.29 4.97
C SER A 53 6.73 -5.99 5.13
N GLY A 54 8.03 -5.98 4.76
CA GLY A 54 8.86 -4.79 4.80
C GLY A 54 8.43 -3.72 3.80
N LEU A 55 8.19 -4.12 2.55
CA LEU A 55 7.67 -3.22 1.53
C LEU A 55 6.34 -2.58 1.98
N ASN A 56 5.39 -3.41 2.41
CA ASN A 56 4.08 -2.94 2.86
C ASN A 56 4.20 -1.96 4.04
N PHE A 57 5.05 -2.25 5.03
CA PHE A 57 5.26 -1.37 6.17
C PHE A 57 5.84 -0.01 5.78
N VAL A 58 6.86 0.00 4.92
CA VAL A 58 7.46 1.24 4.41
C VAL A 58 6.44 2.05 3.60
N CYS A 59 5.65 1.38 2.75
CA CYS A 59 4.61 2.01 1.95
C CYS A 59 3.49 2.63 2.80
N VAL A 60 3.05 1.97 3.87
CA VAL A 60 2.07 2.55 4.82
C VAL A 60 2.60 3.83 5.44
N ILE A 61 3.86 3.83 5.91
CA ILE A 61 4.48 5.03 6.49
C ILE A 61 4.52 6.18 5.47
N ILE A 62 4.96 5.91 4.25
CA ILE A 62 5.03 6.93 3.20
C ILE A 62 3.63 7.44 2.84
N ASN A 63 2.62 6.57 2.74
CA ASN A 63 1.24 6.97 2.48
C ASN A 63 0.68 7.88 3.58
N ILE A 64 0.98 7.60 4.85
CA ILE A 64 0.59 8.45 5.98
C ILE A 64 1.26 9.84 5.86
N VAL A 65 2.56 9.87 5.57
CA VAL A 65 3.30 11.14 5.41
C VAL A 65 2.73 11.95 4.25
N LEU A 66 2.49 11.33 3.08
CA LEU A 66 1.90 12.00 1.92
C LEU A 66 0.48 12.49 2.20
N LEU A 67 -0.32 11.74 2.96
CA LEU A 67 -1.65 12.16 3.39
C LEU A 67 -1.58 13.42 4.26
N ILE A 68 -0.64 13.49 5.21
CA ILE A 68 -0.42 14.67 6.05
C ILE A 68 0.05 15.86 5.20
N LEU A 69 1.02 15.66 4.30
CA LEU A 69 1.55 16.73 3.44
C LEU A 69 0.47 17.34 2.53
N ASN A 70 -0.36 16.48 1.90
CA ASN A 70 -1.46 16.93 1.05
C ASN A 70 -2.59 17.57 1.87
N PHE A 71 -2.82 17.14 3.11
CA PHE A 71 -3.77 17.76 4.02
C PHE A 71 -3.34 19.17 4.45
N LEU A 72 -2.02 19.40 4.62
CA LEU A 72 -1.42 20.70 4.90
C LEU A 72 -1.21 21.56 3.64
N ASN A 73 -1.76 21.13 2.49
CA ASN A 73 -1.68 21.81 1.20
C ASN A 73 -0.23 22.03 0.68
N ILE A 74 0.74 21.25 1.18
CA ILE A 74 2.12 21.22 0.69
C ILE A 74 2.17 20.24 -0.48
N ASN A 75 1.84 20.75 -1.66
CA ASN A 75 1.47 19.92 -2.80
C ASN A 75 2.71 19.45 -3.60
N CYS A 76 3.28 18.30 -3.23
CA CYS A 76 4.47 17.72 -3.84
C CYS A 76 4.16 16.69 -4.94
N TRP A 77 3.43 17.11 -5.99
CA TRP A 77 2.93 16.25 -7.07
C TRP A 77 3.99 15.35 -7.74
N GLY A 78 5.19 15.88 -7.98
CA GLY A 78 6.25 15.13 -8.67
C GLY A 78 6.76 13.94 -7.84
N LEU A 79 6.94 14.15 -6.54
CA LEU A 79 7.43 13.11 -5.63
C LEU A 79 6.38 12.02 -5.43
N GLU A 80 5.11 12.41 -5.32
CA GLU A 80 3.99 11.48 -5.19
C GLU A 80 3.80 10.60 -6.44
N LYS A 81 3.98 11.18 -7.63
CA LYS A 81 3.91 10.44 -8.91
C LYS A 81 5.01 9.39 -9.01
N ILE A 82 6.26 9.77 -8.72
CA ILE A 82 7.41 8.84 -8.76
C ILE A 82 7.20 7.73 -7.74
N TYR A 83 6.83 8.09 -6.51
CA TYR A 83 6.55 7.12 -5.46
C TYR A 83 5.48 6.11 -5.87
N SER A 84 4.35 6.58 -6.39
CA SER A 84 3.24 5.70 -6.78
C SER A 84 3.61 4.74 -7.92
N ILE A 85 4.42 5.19 -8.88
CA ILE A 85 4.95 4.33 -9.96
C ILE A 85 5.87 3.27 -9.39
N VAL A 86 6.83 3.67 -8.55
CA VAL A 86 7.79 2.73 -7.91
C VAL A 86 7.05 1.72 -7.04
N ALA A 87 6.09 2.17 -6.22
CA ALA A 87 5.27 1.31 -5.39
C ALA A 87 4.47 0.31 -6.23
N THR A 88 3.86 0.74 -7.34
CA THR A 88 3.13 -0.16 -8.25
C THR A 88 4.01 -1.30 -8.76
N VAL A 89 5.24 -0.99 -9.19
CA VAL A 89 6.19 -2.01 -9.68
C VAL A 89 6.62 -2.95 -8.56
N LEU A 90 6.91 -2.43 -7.37
CA LEU A 90 7.33 -3.25 -6.23
C LEU A 90 6.20 -4.16 -5.73
N PHE A 91 4.95 -3.67 -5.69
CA PHE A 91 3.79 -4.47 -5.33
C PHE A 91 3.43 -5.52 -6.38
N LEU A 92 3.71 -5.26 -7.67
CA LEU A 92 3.61 -6.28 -8.72
C LEU A 92 4.56 -7.45 -8.45
N ILE A 93 5.83 -7.16 -8.14
CA ILE A 93 6.82 -8.18 -7.79
C ILE A 93 6.40 -8.92 -6.50
N ALA A 94 5.96 -8.19 -5.48
CA ALA A 94 5.46 -8.75 -4.23
C ALA A 94 4.28 -9.71 -4.46
N SER A 95 3.35 -9.36 -5.35
CA SER A 95 2.21 -10.22 -5.70
C SER A 95 2.66 -11.55 -6.31
N GLY A 96 3.66 -11.54 -7.21
CA GLY A 96 4.21 -12.75 -7.82
C GLY A 96 4.90 -13.65 -6.79
N ILE A 97 5.66 -13.06 -5.85
CA ILE A 97 6.31 -13.80 -4.75
C ILE A 97 5.27 -14.44 -3.83
N MET A 98 4.18 -13.73 -3.50
CA MET A 98 3.10 -14.26 -2.66
C MET A 98 2.34 -15.41 -3.34
N VAL A 99 2.04 -15.29 -4.64
CA VAL A 99 1.44 -16.39 -5.41
C VAL A 99 2.35 -17.62 -5.41
N TRP A 100 3.65 -17.43 -5.65
CA TRP A 100 4.62 -18.52 -5.55
C TRP A 100 4.62 -19.15 -4.16
N TYR A 101 4.62 -18.34 -3.10
CA TYR A 101 4.63 -18.80 -1.72
C TYR A 101 3.42 -19.68 -1.39
N VAL A 102 2.22 -19.30 -1.85
CA VAL A 102 0.98 -20.08 -1.65
C VAL A 102 1.06 -21.45 -2.33
N ILE A 103 1.63 -21.52 -3.54
CA ILE A 103 1.80 -22.78 -4.27
C ILE A 103 2.79 -23.70 -3.54
N ASP A 104 3.92 -23.14 -3.10
CA ASP A 104 5.04 -23.86 -2.48
C ASP A 104 4.70 -24.44 -1.10
N THR A 105 4.05 -23.64 -0.24
CA THR A 105 3.67 -24.11 1.11
C THR A 105 2.46 -25.04 1.13
N ARG A 106 1.78 -25.25 -0.02
CA ARG A 106 0.51 -26.02 -0.14
C ARG A 106 -0.50 -25.69 0.97
N SER A 107 -0.43 -24.46 1.49
CA SER A 107 -1.09 -24.04 2.71
C SER A 107 -2.51 -23.57 2.38
N ARG A 108 -3.49 -24.10 3.11
CA ARG A 108 -4.91 -23.74 2.97
C ARG A 108 -5.26 -22.76 4.09
N GLY A 109 -5.53 -21.50 3.74
CA GLY A 109 -6.01 -20.50 4.69
C GLY A 109 -5.42 -19.11 4.44
N TRP A 110 -4.89 -18.51 5.50
CA TRP A 110 -4.48 -17.11 5.59
C TRP A 110 -3.47 -16.61 4.54
N PRO A 111 -2.49 -17.41 4.06
CA PRO A 111 -1.60 -17.00 2.96
C PRO A 111 -2.34 -16.63 1.67
N ILE A 112 -3.50 -17.26 1.42
CA ILE A 112 -4.35 -16.94 0.26
C ILE A 112 -4.99 -15.57 0.47
N THR A 113 -5.51 -15.31 1.67
CA THR A 113 -6.10 -14.01 2.02
C THR A 113 -5.09 -12.87 1.89
N THR A 114 -3.86 -13.03 2.40
CA THR A 114 -2.80 -12.02 2.23
C THR A 114 -2.39 -11.85 0.77
N THR A 115 -2.35 -12.92 -0.02
CA THR A 115 -2.07 -12.81 -1.46
C THR A 115 -3.13 -11.98 -2.17
N VAL A 116 -4.42 -12.20 -1.87
CA VAL A 116 -5.52 -11.41 -2.43
C VAL A 116 -5.42 -9.95 -2.01
N LEU A 117 -5.12 -9.68 -0.74
CA LEU A 117 -4.97 -8.30 -0.25
C LEU A 117 -3.78 -7.57 -0.90
N VAL A 118 -2.65 -8.25 -1.14
CA VAL A 118 -1.50 -7.70 -1.85
C VAL A 118 -1.83 -7.39 -3.32
N ILE A 119 -2.66 -8.22 -3.98
CA ILE A 119 -3.16 -7.94 -5.33
C ILE A 119 -4.08 -6.72 -5.33
N VAL A 120 -4.95 -6.60 -4.33
CA VAL A 120 -5.83 -5.42 -4.18
C VAL A 120 -5.00 -4.15 -3.97
N GLU A 121 -3.96 -4.19 -3.13
CA GLU A 121 -3.01 -3.07 -2.98
C GLU A 121 -2.36 -2.69 -4.31
N PHE A 122 -1.87 -3.67 -5.08
CA PHE A 122 -1.32 -3.41 -6.41
C PHE A 122 -2.34 -2.68 -7.32
N LEU A 123 -3.60 -3.11 -7.34
CA LEU A 123 -4.65 -2.47 -8.13
C LEU A 123 -4.95 -1.04 -7.64
N LEU A 124 -4.93 -0.81 -6.33
CA LEU A 124 -5.09 0.53 -5.75
C LEU A 124 -3.94 1.45 -6.14
N TYR A 125 -2.70 0.98 -6.10
CA TYR A 125 -1.53 1.75 -6.55
C TYR A 125 -1.58 2.05 -8.05
N LEU A 126 -2.01 1.09 -8.87
CA LEU A 126 -2.21 1.31 -10.30
C LEU A 126 -3.28 2.39 -10.55
N TRP A 127 -4.37 2.38 -9.78
CA TRP A 127 -5.40 3.42 -9.85
C TRP A 127 -4.87 4.78 -9.42
N ASP A 128 -4.10 4.85 -8.32
CA ASP A 128 -3.47 6.11 -7.86
C ASP A 128 -2.55 6.69 -8.95
N VAL A 129 -1.75 5.86 -9.62
CA VAL A 129 -0.92 6.26 -10.76
C VAL A 129 -1.77 6.83 -11.90
N LYS A 130 -2.89 6.20 -12.26
CA LYS A 130 -3.78 6.70 -13.32
C LYS A 130 -4.38 8.06 -13.00
N ILE A 131 -4.79 8.28 -11.75
CA ILE A 131 -5.30 9.59 -11.33
C ILE A 131 -4.17 10.64 -11.36
N LEU A 132 -2.97 10.28 -10.92
CA LEU A 132 -1.79 11.18 -10.95
C LEU A 132 -1.27 11.47 -12.37
N GLN A 133 -1.59 10.62 -13.34
CA GLN A 133 -1.33 10.86 -14.77
C GLN A 133 -2.43 11.70 -15.45
N GLY A 134 -3.55 11.95 -14.77
CA GLY A 134 -4.69 12.69 -15.30
C GLY A 134 -5.61 11.86 -16.21
N GLU A 135 -5.46 10.54 -16.23
CA GLU A 135 -6.27 9.63 -17.04
C GLU A 135 -7.62 9.26 -16.37
N ALA A 136 -7.75 9.51 -15.07
CA ALA A 136 -8.95 9.22 -14.29
C ALA A 136 -9.39 10.45 -13.49
N SER A 137 -10.71 10.64 -13.31
CA SER A 137 -11.23 11.80 -12.58
C SER A 137 -10.94 11.69 -11.08
N ASN A 138 -10.68 12.85 -10.47
CA ASN A 138 -10.76 13.02 -9.02
C ASN A 138 -12.17 12.85 -8.47
#